data_AF-K1QPM9-F1
#
_entry.id   AF-K1QPM9-F1
#
_cell.length_a   1.000
_cell.length_b   1.000
_cell.length_c   1.000
_cell.angle_alpha   90.00
_cell.angle_beta   90.00
_cell.angle_gamma   90.00
#
_symmetry.space_group_name_H-M   'P 1'
#
loop_
_entity.id
_entity.type
_entity.pdbx_description
1 polymer ?
#
loop_
_entity_poly.entity_id
_entity_poly.type
_entity_poly.pdbx_seq_one_letter_code
_entity_poly.pdbx_strand_id
1 'polypeptide(L)'
;MAGLQQFVGSWQETEKEGFEEMATALGLAADKKQMYHDARTAISYAVSGDTVTINVGLVGAPGGREFTFKLGEHYDSADLDGSPMKSLVNLEGDKLVEKHTNQNLHGAEMNITRWIEGDKMMVQTTCNGLSMMSKYSKAD
;
A
#
# COMPACT_ATOMS: atom_id res chain seq x y z
N MET A 1 7.69 11.23 16.20
CA MET A 1 7.51 10.63 14.86
C MET A 1 7.06 11.67 13.82
N ALA A 2 7.81 12.77 13.68
CA ALA A 2 7.38 13.90 12.83
C ALA A 2 7.16 13.51 11.36
N GLY A 3 7.96 12.57 10.83
CA GLY A 3 7.82 12.07 9.46
C GLY A 3 6.60 11.18 9.19
N LEU A 4 5.93 10.65 10.22
CA LEU A 4 4.65 9.94 10.02
C LEU A 4 3.45 10.89 9.92
N GLN A 5 3.54 12.05 10.57
CA GLN A 5 2.42 12.97 10.70
C GLN A 5 1.93 13.50 9.34
N GLN A 6 2.82 13.58 8.35
CA GLN A 6 2.48 14.00 6.99
C GLN A 6 1.55 13.01 6.26
N PHE A 7 1.55 11.74 6.65
CA PHE A 7 0.68 10.71 6.06
C PHE A 7 -0.69 10.63 6.73
N VAL A 8 -0.85 11.18 7.94
CA VAL A 8 -2.11 11.12 8.69
C VAL A 8 -3.26 11.75 7.90
N GLY A 9 -4.38 11.03 7.86
CA GLY A 9 -5.56 11.38 7.07
C GLY A 9 -5.92 10.30 6.05
N SER A 10 -6.90 10.59 5.22
CA SER A 10 -7.40 9.72 4.17
C SER A 10 -6.85 10.13 2.81
N TRP A 11 -6.57 9.15 1.96
CA TRP A 11 -5.96 9.30 0.65
C TRP A 11 -6.67 8.41 -0.37
N GLN A 12 -6.87 8.91 -1.58
CA GLN A 12 -7.46 8.16 -2.68
C GLN A 12 -6.55 8.20 -3.90
N GLU A 13 -6.37 7.04 -4.53
CA GLU A 13 -5.60 6.91 -5.76
C GLU A 13 -6.25 7.71 -6.88
N THR A 14 -5.47 8.59 -7.51
CA THR A 14 -5.89 9.40 -8.64
C THR A 14 -5.26 8.93 -9.95
N GLU A 15 -4.05 8.40 -9.88
CA GLU A 15 -3.27 7.96 -11.04
C GLU A 15 -2.48 6.69 -10.70
N LYS A 16 -2.32 5.80 -11.67
CA LYS A 16 -1.47 4.60 -11.58
C LYS A 16 -0.79 4.34 -12.93
N GLU A 17 0.52 4.08 -12.89
CA GLU A 17 1.38 3.89 -14.05
C GLU A 17 2.25 2.64 -13.83
N GLY A 18 2.38 1.78 -14.85
CA GLY A 18 3.13 0.52 -14.74
C GLY A 18 2.34 -0.66 -14.15
N PHE A 19 1.02 -0.50 -13.98
CA PHE A 19 0.16 -1.56 -13.43
C PHE A 19 0.10 -2.79 -14.34
N GLU A 20 -0.02 -2.60 -15.65
CA GLU A 20 -0.17 -3.71 -16.61
C GLU A 20 1.06 -4.63 -16.65
N GLU A 21 2.26 -4.05 -16.65
CA GLU A 21 3.52 -4.78 -16.63
C GLU A 21 3.66 -5.56 -15.32
N MET A 22 3.40 -4.90 -14.19
CA MET A 22 3.45 -5.53 -12.87
C MET A 22 2.42 -6.66 -12.76
N ALA A 23 1.16 -6.40 -13.13
CA ALA A 23 0.09 -7.38 -13.02
C ALA A 23 0.31 -8.59 -13.93
N THR A 24 0.92 -8.39 -15.10
CA THR A 24 1.28 -9.47 -16.02
C THR A 24 2.39 -10.35 -15.47
N ALA A 25 3.44 -9.75 -14.90
CA ALA A 25 4.53 -10.52 -14.34
C ALA A 25 4.17 -11.23 -13.03
N LEU A 26 3.25 -10.66 -12.24
CA LEU A 26 2.67 -11.32 -11.07
C LEU A 26 1.65 -12.40 -11.45
N GLY A 27 1.36 -12.59 -12.74
CA GLY A 27 0.49 -13.67 -13.21
C GLY A 27 -0.98 -13.49 -12.82
N LEU A 28 -1.45 -12.25 -12.61
CA LEU A 28 -2.86 -12.00 -12.30
C LEU A 28 -3.75 -12.54 -13.43
N ALA A 29 -4.86 -13.17 -13.06
CA ALA A 29 -5.88 -13.56 -14.03
C ALA A 29 -6.50 -12.32 -14.71
N ALA A 30 -6.94 -12.46 -15.96
CA ALA A 30 -7.36 -11.31 -16.79
C ALA A 30 -8.54 -10.53 -16.19
N ASP A 31 -9.47 -11.24 -15.53
CA ASP A 31 -10.58 -10.66 -14.78
C ASP A 31 -10.10 -9.81 -13.60
N LYS A 32 -9.14 -10.31 -12.81
CA LYS A 32 -8.51 -9.58 -11.72
C LYS A 32 -7.74 -8.37 -12.21
N LYS A 33 -6.98 -8.51 -13.30
CA LYS A 33 -6.24 -7.37 -13.91
C LYS A 33 -7.18 -6.22 -14.24
N GLN A 34 -8.26 -6.49 -14.97
CA GLN A 34 -9.23 -5.46 -15.35
C GLN A 34 -9.87 -4.81 -14.11
N MET A 35 -10.26 -5.63 -13.14
CA MET A 35 -10.84 -5.13 -11.89
C MET A 35 -9.89 -4.18 -11.14
N TYR A 36 -8.62 -4.54 -10.98
CA TYR A 36 -7.63 -3.71 -10.27
C TYR A 36 -7.17 -2.50 -11.08
N HIS A 37 -7.19 -2.60 -12.41
CA HIS A 37 -6.94 -1.46 -13.31
C HIS A 37 -8.01 -0.38 -13.09
N ASP A 38 -9.29 -0.78 -13.09
CA ASP A 38 -10.42 0.16 -12.99
C ASP A 38 -10.68 0.61 -11.54
N ALA A 39 -10.31 -0.21 -10.56
CA ALA A 39 -10.44 0.13 -9.16
C ALA A 39 -9.37 1.13 -8.72
N ARG A 40 -9.80 2.08 -7.89
CA ARG A 40 -8.92 3.00 -7.17
C ARG A 40 -8.82 2.58 -5.72
N THR A 41 -7.63 2.59 -5.17
CA THR A 41 -7.39 2.29 -3.76
C THR A 41 -7.67 3.50 -2.87
N ALA A 42 -8.19 3.26 -1.69
CA ALA A 42 -8.35 4.23 -0.62
C ALA A 42 -7.50 3.80 0.57
N ILE A 43 -6.72 4.71 1.14
CA ILE A 43 -5.84 4.43 2.28
C ILE A 43 -6.04 5.51 3.33
N SER A 44 -6.20 5.13 4.59
CA SER A 44 -6.14 6.08 5.71
C SER A 44 -5.06 5.70 6.71
N TYR A 45 -4.45 6.73 7.31
CA TYR A 45 -3.45 6.58 8.34
C TYR A 45 -3.87 7.32 9.60
N ALA A 46 -3.76 6.66 10.74
CA ALA A 46 -3.87 7.25 12.06
C ALA A 46 -2.63 6.86 12.90
N VAL A 47 -2.19 7.78 13.76
CA VAL A 47 -1.06 7.55 14.66
C VAL A 47 -1.50 7.85 16.09
N SER A 48 -1.25 6.93 17.00
CA SER A 48 -1.58 7.07 18.42
C SER A 48 -0.42 6.60 19.29
N GLY A 49 0.27 7.53 19.94
CA GLY A 49 1.45 7.18 20.73
C GLY A 49 2.55 6.61 19.84
N ASP A 50 2.85 5.32 19.99
CA ASP A 50 3.83 4.54 19.23
C ASP A 50 3.21 3.59 18.18
N THR A 51 1.88 3.57 18.06
CA THR A 51 1.17 2.71 17.11
C THR A 51 0.71 3.49 15.87
N VAL A 52 0.70 2.79 14.75
CA VAL A 52 0.16 3.25 13.46
C VAL A 52 -1.00 2.33 13.10
N THR A 53 -2.12 2.94 12.73
CA THR A 53 -3.26 2.23 12.14
C THR A 53 -3.37 2.62 10.68
N ILE A 54 -3.36 1.62 9.79
CA ILE A 54 -3.63 1.78 8.37
C ILE A 54 -4.96 1.10 8.04
N ASN A 55 -5.83 1.81 7.33
CA ASN A 55 -6.97 1.20 6.66
C ASN A 55 -6.72 1.20 5.15
N VAL A 56 -6.84 0.06 4.48
CA VAL A 56 -6.71 -0.08 3.02
C VAL A 56 -7.99 -0.68 2.44
N GLY A 57 -8.55 -0.03 1.42
CA GLY A 57 -9.72 -0.51 0.71
C GLY A 57 -9.78 0.02 -0.72
N LEU A 58 -10.94 -0.11 -1.34
CA LEU A 58 -11.22 0.46 -2.67
C LEU A 58 -12.19 1.64 -2.53
N VAL A 59 -11.98 2.68 -3.34
CA VAL A 59 -12.86 3.85 -3.39
C VAL A 59 -14.28 3.41 -3.75
N GLY A 60 -15.25 3.78 -2.91
CA GLY A 60 -16.66 3.47 -3.12
C GLY A 60 -17.07 2.01 -2.83
N ALA A 61 -16.15 1.17 -2.33
CA ALA A 61 -16.47 -0.20 -1.93
C ALA A 61 -16.50 -0.34 -0.40
N PRO A 62 -17.52 -0.98 0.19
CA PRO A 62 -17.47 -1.38 1.59
C PRO A 62 -16.45 -2.52 1.79
N GLY A 63 -15.85 -2.62 2.97
CA GLY A 63 -14.99 -3.76 3.33
C GLY A 63 -13.48 -3.52 3.22
N GLY A 64 -13.01 -2.31 3.49
CA GLY A 64 -11.59 -2.05 3.74
C GLY A 64 -11.05 -2.87 4.92
N ARG A 65 -9.73 -3.03 4.99
CA ARG A 65 -9.02 -3.77 6.03
C ARG A 65 -8.20 -2.83 6.88
N GLU A 66 -8.36 -2.95 8.18
CA GLU A 66 -7.60 -2.20 9.16
C GLU A 66 -6.49 -3.05 9.76
N PHE A 67 -5.31 -2.46 9.88
CA PHE A 67 -4.15 -3.07 10.51
C PHE A 67 -3.52 -2.06 11.48
N THR A 68 -3.17 -2.53 12.69
CA THR A 68 -2.45 -1.74 13.68
C THR A 68 -1.11 -2.38 13.97
N PHE A 69 -0.04 -1.60 13.90
CA PHE A 69 1.33 -2.08 14.08
C PHE A 69 2.23 -1.00 14.68
N LYS A 70 3.47 -1.39 14.99
CA LYS A 70 4.55 -0.48 15.38
C LYS A 70 5.62 -0.49 14.29
N LEU A 71 6.26 0.66 14.09
CA LEU A 71 7.37 0.75 13.16
C LEU A 71 8.54 -0.15 13.61
N GLY A 72 9.19 -0.82 12.65
CA GLY A 72 10.32 -1.70 12.91
C GLY A 72 9.95 -3.09 13.44
N GLU A 73 8.67 -3.36 13.65
CA GLU A 73 8.17 -4.66 14.11
C GLU A 73 7.41 -5.39 12.99
N HIS A 74 7.61 -6.70 12.90
CA HIS A 74 6.81 -7.52 12.00
C HIS A 74 5.40 -7.69 12.58
N TYR A 75 4.39 -7.65 11.72
CA TYR A 75 3.01 -7.93 12.09
C TYR A 75 2.32 -8.83 11.06
N ASP A 76 1.30 -9.54 11.50
CA ASP A 76 0.43 -10.32 10.63
C ASP A 76 -0.54 -9.37 9.94
N SER A 77 -0.53 -9.39 8.61
CA SER A 77 -1.40 -8.61 7.74
C SER A 77 -2.15 -9.54 6.80
N ALA A 78 -2.95 -8.97 5.90
CA ALA A 78 -3.61 -9.72 4.85
C ALA A 78 -3.77 -8.88 3.59
N ASP A 79 -3.78 -9.52 2.44
CA ASP A 79 -4.21 -8.90 1.20
C ASP A 79 -5.72 -8.58 1.24
N LEU A 80 -6.21 -7.73 0.33
CA LEU A 80 -7.61 -7.32 0.22
C LEU A 80 -8.55 -8.54 0.12
N ASP A 81 -8.10 -9.62 -0.54
CA ASP A 81 -8.88 -10.84 -0.74
C ASP A 81 -8.96 -11.77 0.49
N GLY A 82 -8.15 -11.56 1.53
CA GLY A 82 -8.12 -12.44 2.71
C GLY A 82 -6.83 -13.17 2.92
N SER A 83 -6.00 -13.26 1.89
CA SER A 83 -4.78 -14.05 1.93
C SER A 83 -3.82 -13.53 3.01
N PRO A 84 -3.36 -14.39 3.93
CA PRO A 84 -2.47 -13.96 5.00
C PRO A 84 -1.11 -13.54 4.46
N MET A 85 -0.53 -12.53 5.09
CA MET A 85 0.74 -11.92 4.72
C MET A 85 1.51 -11.51 5.98
N LYS A 86 2.82 -11.41 5.88
CA LYS A 86 3.64 -10.75 6.90
C LYS A 86 4.16 -9.44 6.37
N SER A 87 4.08 -8.43 7.22
CA SER A 87 4.45 -7.07 6.87
C SER A 87 5.42 -6.47 7.88
N LEU A 88 6.31 -5.63 7.39
CA LEU A 88 7.24 -4.82 8.18
C LEU A 88 7.22 -3.41 7.62
N VAL A 89 6.98 -2.42 8.48
CA VAL A 89 6.92 -1.02 8.08
C VAL A 89 7.98 -0.23 8.83
N ASN A 90 8.78 0.54 8.09
CA ASN A 90 9.83 1.42 8.62
C ASN A 90 9.64 2.84 8.10
N LEU A 91 10.13 3.80 8.88
CA LEU A 91 10.27 5.19 8.45
C LEU A 91 11.75 5.45 8.12
N GLU A 92 12.06 5.59 6.85
CA GLU A 92 13.41 5.87 6.35
C GLU A 92 13.49 7.34 5.91
N GLY A 93 13.95 8.20 6.82
CA GLY A 93 13.90 9.65 6.62
C GLY A 93 12.46 10.16 6.61
N ASP A 94 12.01 10.63 5.45
CA ASP A 94 10.63 11.09 5.18
C ASP A 94 9.79 10.06 4.42
N LYS A 95 10.32 8.86 4.16
CA LYS A 95 9.63 7.81 3.41
C LYS A 95 9.12 6.71 4.33
N LEU A 96 7.87 6.31 4.10
CA LEU A 96 7.28 5.13 4.72
C LEU A 96 7.54 3.92 3.83
N VAL A 97 8.41 3.02 4.28
CA VAL A 97 8.83 1.82 3.55
C VAL A 97 8.16 0.61 4.17
N GLU A 98 7.33 -0.06 3.38
CA GLU A 98 6.59 -1.25 3.76
C GLU A 98 7.07 -2.44 2.94
N LYS A 99 7.31 -3.56 3.63
CA LYS A 99 7.74 -4.81 3.03
C LYS A 99 6.72 -5.88 3.27
N HIS A 100 6.36 -6.58 2.23
CA HIS A 100 5.36 -7.62 2.21
C HIS A 100 5.98 -8.94 1.78
N THR A 101 5.70 -9.98 2.57
CA THR A 101 6.05 -11.36 2.25
C THR A 101 4.83 -12.24 2.42
N ASN A 102 4.47 -13.00 1.39
CA ASN A 102 3.44 -14.04 1.49
C ASN A 102 3.76 -15.20 0.55
N GLN A 103 3.03 -16.32 0.67
CA GLN A 103 3.23 -17.49 -0.20
C GLN A 103 2.83 -17.21 -1.66
N ASN A 104 1.85 -16.33 -1.89
CA ASN A 104 1.34 -15.97 -3.21
C ASN A 104 2.35 -15.18 -4.04
N LEU A 105 3.36 -14.58 -3.41
CA LEU A 105 4.48 -13.93 -4.09
C LEU A 105 5.53 -14.93 -4.59
N HIS A 106 5.32 -16.25 -4.44
CA HIS A 106 6.24 -17.28 -4.93
C HIS A 106 7.69 -17.12 -4.41
N GLY A 107 7.84 -16.67 -3.16
CA GLY A 107 9.15 -16.40 -2.55
C GLY A 107 9.73 -15.01 -2.87
N ALA A 108 9.01 -14.18 -3.63
CA ALA A 108 9.36 -12.78 -3.84
C ALA A 108 8.98 -11.90 -2.65
N GLU A 109 9.66 -10.76 -2.53
CA GLU A 109 9.31 -9.68 -1.62
C GLU A 109 8.65 -8.55 -2.44
N MET A 110 7.52 -8.04 -1.95
CA MET A 110 6.93 -6.82 -2.47
C MET A 110 7.31 -5.67 -1.55
N ASN A 111 7.84 -4.59 -2.13
CA ASN A 111 8.25 -3.40 -1.40
C ASN A 111 7.38 -2.23 -1.84
N ILE A 112 6.80 -1.50 -0.89
CA ILE A 112 5.99 -0.31 -1.12
C ILE A 112 6.66 0.86 -0.42
N THR A 113 7.05 1.88 -1.17
CA THR A 113 7.64 3.11 -0.63
C THR A 113 6.67 4.26 -0.84
N ARG A 114 6.36 5.00 0.24
CA ARG A 114 5.45 6.14 0.20
C ARG A 114 6.16 7.41 0.67
N TRP A 115 5.91 8.51 0.00
CA TRP A 115 6.42 9.83 0.39
C TRP A 115 5.42 10.92 -0.01
N ILE A 116 5.56 12.11 0.58
CA ILE A 116 4.67 13.24 0.32
C ILE A 116 5.40 14.25 -0.56
N GLU A 117 4.77 14.62 -1.68
CA GLU A 117 5.19 15.72 -2.55
C GLU A 117 4.07 16.76 -2.63
N GLY A 118 4.22 17.85 -1.89
CA GLY A 118 3.20 18.89 -1.79
C GLY A 118 1.90 18.37 -1.15
N ASP A 119 0.81 18.34 -1.92
CA ASP A 119 -0.50 17.83 -1.51
C ASP A 119 -0.76 16.37 -1.93
N LYS A 120 0.22 15.72 -2.57
CA LYS A 120 0.11 14.35 -3.08
C LYS A 120 0.92 13.38 -2.25
N MET A 121 0.36 12.18 -2.05
CA MET A 121 1.12 11.03 -1.60
C MET A 121 1.54 10.22 -2.83
N MET A 122 2.83 10.08 -3.01
CA MET A 122 3.46 9.27 -4.04
C MET A 122 3.70 7.88 -3.50
N VAL A 123 3.40 6.85 -4.30
CA VAL A 123 3.56 5.45 -3.92
C VAL A 123 4.29 4.72 -5.02
N GLN A 124 5.45 4.15 -4.68
CA GLN A 124 6.18 3.24 -5.54
C GLN A 124 6.02 1.82 -5.01
N THR A 125 5.48 0.94 -5.83
CA THR A 125 5.43 -0.50 -5.53
C THR A 125 6.47 -1.20 -6.41
N THR A 126 7.26 -2.07 -5.82
CA THR A 126 8.20 -2.92 -6.55
C THR A 126 8.04 -4.38 -6.17
N CYS A 127 8.13 -5.27 -7.15
CA CYS A 127 8.11 -6.70 -6.94
C CYS A 127 8.79 -7.38 -8.14
N ASN A 128 9.63 -8.39 -7.90
CA ASN A 128 10.33 -9.15 -8.95
C ASN A 128 11.11 -8.26 -9.95
N GLY A 129 11.71 -7.16 -9.49
CA GLY A 129 12.47 -6.23 -10.33
C GLY A 129 11.61 -5.30 -11.20
N LEU A 130 10.28 -5.38 -11.10
CA LEU A 130 9.35 -4.45 -11.73
C LEU A 130 8.94 -3.36 -10.75
N SER A 131 8.53 -2.22 -11.29
CA SER A 131 8.10 -1.05 -10.54
C SER A 131 6.81 -0.49 -11.11
N MET A 132 5.92 -0.07 -10.22
CA MET A 132 4.69 0.65 -10.52
C MET A 132 4.67 1.93 -9.68
N MET A 133 4.10 3.00 -10.23
CA MET A 133 3.93 4.28 -9.56
C MET A 133 2.45 4.62 -9.45
N SER A 134 1.98 4.97 -8.26
CA SER A 134 0.64 5.51 -8.04
C SER A 134 0.71 6.86 -7.34
N LYS A 135 -0.24 7.74 -7.66
CA LYS A 135 -0.41 9.04 -6.99
C LYS A 135 -1.73 9.06 -6.26
N TYR A 136 -1.72 9.64 -5.07
CA TYR A 136 -2.89 9.77 -4.23
C TYR A 136 -3.09 11.23 -3.85
N SER A 137 -4.35 11.66 -3.82
CA SER A 137 -4.74 12.95 -3.25
C SER A 137 -5.41 12.73 -1.89
N LYS A 138 -5.31 13.71 -1.00
CA LYS A 138 -6.10 13.67 0.24
C LYS A 138 -7.59 13.58 -0.10
N ALA A 139 -8.30 12.74 0.63
CA ALA A 139 -9.74 12.67 0.60
C ALA A 139 -10.30 13.55 1.71
N ASP A 140 -11.32 14.34 1.34
CA ASP A 140 -12.09 15.17 2.27
C ASP A 140 -13.02 14.33 3.16
#